data_AF-A0A517T1T7-F1
#
_entry.id   AF-A0A517T1T7-F1
#
_cell.length_a   1.000
_cell.length_b   1.000
_cell.length_c   1.000
_cell.angle_alpha   90.00
_cell.angle_beta   90.00
_cell.angle_gamma   90.00
#
_symmetry.space_group_name_H-M   'P 1'
#
loop_
_entity.id
_entity.type
_entity.pdbx_description
1 polymer ?
#
loop_
_entity_poly.entity_id
_entity_poly.type
_entity_poly.pdbx_seq_one_letter_code
_entity_poly.pdbx_strand_id
1 'polypeptide(L)'
;MLITPKYVSLDTATLGRLAKDFWSGREQRRSEAQHFIDELSELNVCIILSLTHLRELFRHECDQIVRDRFAFLARLPMIAWPRPYDRSWFTGAMTDIGAAELHSFVHDGVRELAAIRDRVRENIWETGVGSDMFVADNEVWEPFIHQCRESLEKDRYVVSFSRTDPSGVNGRTIGEIKQEILVAPTDLDQCARRLAGDLAKQVRSSGDKNIKDVDQQALDFAIQTRNRVRAMLDRGEEFTSQVCEHFGVPECLANDDMTLGELGELGTLTEKLNVIGRNLRPPVEVNLLDVPPESLPMLTFDRALHQIQQSADRVAGSDLGDASFACLSMYADATEVDKRTAEYLNRVQRSGSPITHLIGPLFKTTEPSMLLPRIREALEESGR
;
A
#
# COMPACT_ATOMS: atom_id res chain seq x y z
N MET A 1 -7.21 -29.10 -22.87
CA MET A 1 -6.13 -28.29 -22.28
C MET A 1 -6.78 -27.00 -21.82
N LEU A 2 -6.96 -26.82 -20.50
CA LEU A 2 -7.54 -25.60 -19.94
C LEU A 2 -6.49 -24.50 -20.09
N ILE A 3 -6.80 -23.44 -20.84
CA ILE A 3 -5.91 -22.29 -20.98
C ILE A 3 -5.95 -21.55 -19.64
N THR A 4 -4.84 -21.50 -18.94
CA THR A 4 -4.74 -20.81 -17.64
C THR A 4 -4.64 -19.31 -17.90
N PRO A 5 -5.47 -18.46 -17.27
CA PRO A 5 -5.34 -17.00 -17.39
C PRO A 5 -4.00 -16.52 -16.87
N LYS A 6 -3.43 -15.52 -17.56
CA LYS A 6 -2.19 -14.85 -17.15
C LYS A 6 -2.53 -13.54 -16.48
N TYR A 7 -2.11 -13.35 -15.24
CA TYR A 7 -2.50 -12.20 -14.42
C TYR A 7 -1.44 -11.10 -14.50
N VAL A 8 -1.80 -9.94 -15.04
CA VAL A 8 -0.87 -8.82 -15.23
C VAL A 8 -1.36 -7.61 -14.45
N SER A 9 -0.51 -7.07 -13.57
CA SER A 9 -0.77 -5.82 -12.88
C SER A 9 -0.15 -4.67 -13.66
N LEU A 10 -0.93 -3.63 -13.96
CA LEU A 10 -0.47 -2.43 -14.66
C LEU A 10 -0.46 -1.24 -13.71
N ASP A 11 0.47 -0.31 -13.91
CA ASP A 11 0.50 0.92 -13.13
C ASP A 11 -0.74 1.78 -13.42
N THR A 12 -1.22 2.52 -12.43
CA THR A 12 -2.43 3.35 -12.58
C THR A 12 -2.21 4.51 -13.55
N ALA A 13 -0.98 5.00 -13.71
CA ALA A 13 -0.68 6.00 -14.73
C ALA A 13 -0.76 5.41 -16.15
N THR A 14 -0.36 4.16 -16.34
CA THR A 14 -0.51 3.43 -17.61
C THR A 14 -1.98 3.18 -17.92
N LEU A 15 -2.75 2.66 -16.97
CA LEU A 15 -4.21 2.48 -17.12
C LEU A 15 -4.92 3.81 -17.42
N GLY A 16 -4.56 4.88 -16.72
CA GLY A 16 -5.10 6.21 -16.96
C GLY A 16 -4.73 6.78 -18.33
N ARG A 17 -3.55 6.46 -18.85
CA ARG A 17 -3.11 6.85 -20.21
C ARG A 17 -3.83 6.06 -21.28
N LEU A 18 -3.99 4.74 -21.12
CA LEU A 18 -4.75 3.90 -22.03
C LEU A 18 -6.20 4.37 -22.15
N ALA A 19 -6.85 4.68 -21.02
CA ALA A 19 -8.20 5.26 -21.03
C ALA A 19 -8.25 6.58 -21.82
N LYS A 20 -7.28 7.47 -21.60
CA LYS A 20 -7.19 8.74 -22.33
C LYS A 20 -6.97 8.54 -23.83
N ASP A 21 -6.13 7.59 -24.23
CA ASP A 21 -5.81 7.32 -25.63
C ASP A 21 -6.97 6.64 -26.35
N PHE A 22 -7.72 5.77 -25.66
CA PHE A 22 -8.95 5.14 -26.14
C PHE A 22 -10.02 6.18 -26.53
N TRP A 23 -10.21 7.21 -25.70
CA TRP A 23 -11.16 8.30 -25.97
C TRP A 23 -10.54 9.49 -26.73
N SER A 24 -9.31 9.34 -27.24
CA SER A 24 -8.62 10.44 -27.92
C SER A 24 -9.32 10.82 -29.22
N GLY A 25 -9.32 12.11 -29.55
CA GLY A 25 -9.70 12.57 -30.90
C GLY A 25 -8.71 12.15 -31.99
N ARG A 26 -7.49 11.75 -31.63
CA ARG A 26 -6.45 11.30 -32.58
C ARG A 26 -6.65 9.83 -32.93
N GLU A 27 -6.89 9.55 -34.21
CA GLU A 27 -7.15 8.21 -34.72
C GLU A 27 -6.07 7.20 -34.39
N GLN A 28 -4.79 7.57 -34.56
CA GLN A 28 -3.67 6.70 -34.25
C GLN A 28 -3.70 6.20 -32.79
N ARG A 29 -3.88 7.10 -31.82
CA ARG A 29 -3.89 6.74 -30.38
C ARG A 29 -5.07 5.84 -30.02
N ARG A 30 -6.23 6.15 -30.59
CA ARG A 30 -7.44 5.35 -30.40
C ARG A 30 -7.27 3.95 -30.99
N SER A 31 -6.67 3.83 -32.17
CA SER A 31 -6.35 2.55 -32.79
C SER A 31 -5.35 1.73 -31.98
N GLU A 32 -4.31 2.36 -31.43
CA GLU A 32 -3.32 1.70 -30.58
C GLU A 32 -3.95 1.18 -29.28
N ALA A 33 -4.82 1.96 -28.62
CA ALA A 33 -5.52 1.53 -27.41
C ALA A 33 -6.56 0.44 -27.67
N GLN A 34 -7.25 0.46 -28.82
CA GLN A 34 -8.16 -0.61 -29.22
C GLN A 34 -7.40 -1.91 -29.55
N HIS A 35 -6.30 -1.81 -30.29
CA HIS A 35 -5.42 -2.94 -30.58
C HIS A 35 -4.88 -3.58 -29.28
N PHE A 36 -4.52 -2.76 -28.28
CA PHE A 36 -4.16 -3.27 -26.96
C PHE A 36 -5.27 -4.14 -26.34
N ILE A 37 -6.53 -3.66 -26.36
CA ILE A 37 -7.68 -4.41 -25.84
C ILE A 37 -7.87 -5.73 -26.59
N ASP A 38 -7.82 -5.71 -27.93
CA ASP A 38 -8.07 -6.89 -28.75
C ASP A 38 -7.03 -7.99 -28.45
N GLU A 39 -5.75 -7.60 -28.35
CA GLU A 39 -4.63 -8.50 -28.06
C GLU A 39 -4.64 -9.13 -26.66
N LEU A 40 -5.21 -8.45 -25.65
CA LEU A 40 -5.35 -9.06 -24.31
C LEU A 40 -6.17 -10.35 -24.35
N SER A 41 -7.21 -10.38 -25.19
CA SER A 41 -8.07 -11.56 -25.37
C SER A 41 -7.33 -12.69 -26.05
N GLU A 42 -6.53 -12.37 -27.09
CA GLU A 42 -5.72 -13.37 -27.81
C GLU A 42 -4.63 -13.97 -26.92
N LEU A 43 -4.07 -13.18 -26.01
CA LEU A 43 -3.04 -13.60 -25.06
C LEU A 43 -3.57 -14.25 -23.78
N ASN A 44 -4.90 -14.31 -23.60
CA ASN A 44 -5.55 -14.78 -22.37
C ASN A 44 -5.03 -14.04 -21.12
N VAL A 45 -4.81 -12.73 -21.25
CA VAL A 45 -4.27 -11.87 -20.18
C VAL A 45 -5.42 -11.19 -19.44
N CYS A 46 -5.49 -11.42 -18.13
CA CYS A 46 -6.35 -10.69 -17.22
C CYS A 46 -5.60 -9.50 -16.62
N ILE A 47 -6.13 -8.29 -16.78
CA ILE A 47 -5.62 -7.11 -16.09
C ILE A 47 -6.10 -7.14 -14.64
N ILE A 48 -5.17 -7.10 -13.68
CA ILE A 48 -5.47 -7.04 -12.25
C ILE A 48 -5.99 -5.65 -11.89
N LEU A 49 -7.16 -5.58 -11.25
CA LEU A 49 -7.79 -4.37 -10.74
C LEU A 49 -8.13 -4.54 -9.25
N SER A 50 -7.19 -4.18 -8.37
CA SER A 50 -7.44 -4.10 -6.93
C SER A 50 -8.19 -2.83 -6.53
N LEU A 51 -8.73 -2.79 -5.31
CA LEU A 51 -9.34 -1.59 -4.75
C LEU A 51 -8.40 -0.37 -4.80
N THR A 52 -7.10 -0.56 -4.62
CA THR A 52 -6.10 0.52 -4.71
C THR A 52 -6.03 1.10 -6.13
N HIS A 53 -6.08 0.26 -7.17
CA HIS A 53 -6.12 0.76 -8.56
C HIS A 53 -7.33 1.65 -8.79
N LEU A 54 -8.51 1.20 -8.33
CA LEU A 54 -9.75 1.95 -8.53
C LEU A 54 -9.76 3.26 -7.76
N ARG A 55 -9.29 3.24 -6.51
CA ARG A 55 -9.11 4.45 -5.71
C ARG A 55 -8.27 5.46 -6.47
N GLU A 56 -7.11 5.08 -6.98
CA GLU A 56 -6.24 6.03 -7.68
C GLU A 56 -6.80 6.50 -9.03
N LEU A 57 -7.41 5.61 -9.80
CA LEU A 57 -7.99 5.95 -11.10
C LEU A 57 -9.20 6.89 -10.97
N PHE A 58 -10.00 6.74 -9.91
CA PHE A 58 -11.18 7.59 -9.70
C PHE A 58 -10.89 8.84 -8.85
N ARG A 59 -9.71 8.90 -8.26
CA ARG A 59 -9.19 10.06 -7.53
C ARG A 59 -8.72 11.17 -8.49
N HIS A 60 -9.69 11.84 -9.12
CA HIS A 60 -9.45 12.96 -10.04
C HIS A 60 -10.54 14.04 -9.92
N GLU A 61 -10.16 15.31 -10.02
CA GLU A 61 -11.07 16.47 -9.87
C GLU A 61 -12.05 16.62 -11.05
N CYS A 62 -11.61 16.27 -12.26
CA CYS A 62 -12.46 16.31 -13.46
C CYS A 62 -13.37 15.06 -13.57
N ASP A 63 -14.68 15.27 -13.49
CA ASP A 63 -15.71 14.23 -13.67
C ASP A 63 -15.59 13.49 -14.99
N GLN A 64 -15.32 14.20 -16.08
CA GLN A 64 -15.23 13.59 -17.40
C GLN A 64 -14.08 12.57 -17.46
N ILE A 65 -12.93 12.89 -16.84
CA ILE A 65 -11.80 11.96 -16.79
C ILE A 65 -12.14 10.71 -15.98
N VAL A 66 -12.88 10.85 -14.87
CA VAL A 66 -13.32 9.69 -14.08
C VAL A 66 -14.30 8.83 -14.88
N ARG A 67 -15.26 9.45 -15.57
CA ARG A 67 -16.22 8.73 -16.43
C ARG A 67 -15.54 8.01 -17.58
N ASP A 68 -14.58 8.65 -18.25
CA ASP A 68 -13.81 8.07 -19.34
C ASP A 68 -12.99 6.86 -18.86
N ARG A 69 -12.36 6.97 -17.68
CA ARG A 69 -11.63 5.85 -17.04
C ARG A 69 -12.58 4.71 -16.68
N PHE A 70 -13.70 5.00 -16.03
CA PHE A 70 -14.72 4.01 -15.69
C PHE A 70 -15.22 3.27 -16.94
N ALA A 71 -15.61 4.01 -17.98
CA ALA A 71 -16.10 3.46 -19.23
C ALA A 71 -15.03 2.64 -19.97
N PHE A 72 -13.75 3.05 -19.89
CA PHE A 72 -12.64 2.26 -20.43
C PHE A 72 -12.45 0.94 -19.67
N LEU A 73 -12.43 0.97 -18.33
CA LEU A 73 -12.29 -0.25 -17.53
C LEU A 73 -13.44 -1.24 -17.79
N ALA A 74 -14.66 -0.74 -17.98
CA ALA A 74 -15.83 -1.54 -18.36
C ALA A 74 -15.69 -2.21 -19.75
N ARG A 75 -14.78 -1.74 -20.60
CA ARG A 75 -14.50 -2.32 -21.94
C ARG A 75 -13.36 -3.34 -21.94
N LEU A 76 -12.66 -3.53 -20.81
CA LEU A 76 -11.61 -4.53 -20.74
C LEU A 76 -12.21 -5.94 -20.92
N PRO A 77 -11.65 -6.76 -21.82
CA PRO A 77 -12.25 -8.04 -22.19
C PRO A 77 -12.02 -9.10 -21.11
N MET A 78 -10.94 -8.96 -20.33
CA MET A 78 -10.59 -9.86 -19.25
C MET A 78 -9.93 -9.06 -18.13
N ILE A 79 -10.53 -9.13 -16.95
CA ILE A 79 -10.00 -8.54 -15.73
C ILE A 79 -9.93 -9.60 -14.64
N ALA A 80 -9.01 -9.40 -13.71
CA ALA A 80 -8.95 -10.12 -12.46
C ALA A 80 -8.98 -9.15 -11.29
N TRP A 81 -9.54 -9.54 -10.16
CA TRP A 81 -9.49 -8.74 -8.95
C TRP A 81 -9.30 -9.62 -7.73
N PRO A 82 -8.67 -9.10 -6.66
CA PRO A 82 -8.60 -9.83 -5.40
C PRO A 82 -10.03 -10.13 -4.94
N ARG A 83 -10.32 -11.40 -4.68
CA ARG A 83 -11.57 -11.86 -4.10
C ARG A 83 -11.67 -11.29 -2.69
N PRO A 84 -12.72 -10.50 -2.37
CA PRO A 84 -12.98 -10.13 -0.99
C PRO A 84 -13.11 -11.39 -0.13
N TYR A 85 -12.54 -11.37 1.07
CA TYR A 85 -12.55 -12.55 1.92
C TYR A 85 -13.98 -12.97 2.31
N ASP A 86 -14.90 -12.00 2.43
CA ASP A 86 -16.33 -12.22 2.67
C ASP A 86 -17.13 -12.67 1.44
N ARG A 87 -16.46 -12.80 0.28
CA ARG A 87 -17.05 -13.13 -1.03
C ARG A 87 -18.12 -12.15 -1.48
N SER A 88 -18.02 -10.88 -1.06
CA SER A 88 -18.78 -9.82 -1.71
C SER A 88 -18.40 -9.70 -3.19
N TRP A 89 -19.30 -9.09 -3.98
CA TRP A 89 -19.14 -8.96 -5.43
C TRP A 89 -18.14 -7.87 -5.83
N PHE A 90 -17.71 -7.04 -4.89
CA PHE A 90 -16.83 -5.89 -5.14
C PHE A 90 -15.36 -6.31 -5.25
N THR A 91 -14.47 -5.42 -5.71
CA THR A 91 -13.02 -5.72 -5.72
C THR A 91 -12.46 -5.71 -4.30
N GLY A 92 -11.65 -6.72 -3.99
CA GLY A 92 -10.90 -6.81 -2.74
C GLY A 92 -9.73 -5.82 -2.67
N ALA A 93 -9.34 -5.53 -1.45
CA ALA A 93 -8.17 -4.74 -1.11
C ALA A 93 -6.95 -5.64 -0.83
N MET A 94 -5.79 -5.01 -0.63
CA MET A 94 -4.59 -5.72 -0.19
C MET A 94 -4.78 -6.44 1.16
N THR A 95 -5.70 -5.94 1.99
CA THR A 95 -6.07 -6.59 3.26
C THR A 95 -6.75 -7.94 3.05
N ASP A 96 -7.41 -8.19 1.91
CA ASP A 96 -7.99 -9.49 1.59
C ASP A 96 -6.90 -10.51 1.23
N ILE A 97 -5.84 -10.05 0.55
CA ILE A 97 -4.63 -10.84 0.32
C ILE A 97 -4.00 -11.23 1.66
N GLY A 98 -3.81 -10.25 2.55
CA GLY A 98 -3.34 -10.48 3.90
C GLY A 98 -4.22 -11.45 4.70
N ALA A 99 -5.54 -11.37 4.53
CA ALA A 99 -6.49 -12.26 5.21
C ALA A 99 -6.34 -13.71 4.71
N ALA A 100 -6.12 -13.90 3.41
CA ALA A 100 -5.83 -15.22 2.85
C ALA A 100 -4.47 -15.77 3.30
N GLU A 101 -3.43 -14.92 3.41
CA GLU A 101 -2.15 -15.30 3.99
C GLU A 101 -2.29 -15.72 5.45
N LEU A 102 -2.99 -14.90 6.26
CA LEU A 102 -3.21 -15.16 7.67
C LEU A 102 -4.06 -16.41 7.89
N HIS A 103 -5.08 -16.67 7.05
CA HIS A 103 -5.83 -17.92 7.06
C HIS A 103 -4.89 -19.11 6.85
N SER A 104 -4.05 -19.05 5.82
CA SER A 104 -3.11 -20.12 5.49
C SER A 104 -2.15 -20.39 6.65
N PHE A 105 -1.75 -19.35 7.36
CA PHE A 105 -0.90 -19.47 8.55
C PHE A 105 -1.67 -20.05 9.76
N VAL A 106 -2.76 -19.41 10.18
CA VAL A 106 -3.44 -19.75 11.44
C VAL A 106 -4.26 -21.03 11.32
N HIS A 107 -5.06 -21.17 10.26
CA HIS A 107 -6.01 -22.28 10.13
C HIS A 107 -5.43 -23.48 9.39
N ASP A 108 -4.69 -23.25 8.31
CA ASP A 108 -4.10 -24.35 7.52
C ASP A 108 -2.75 -24.83 8.06
N GLY A 109 -2.14 -24.11 9.02
CA GLY A 109 -0.88 -24.49 9.63
C GLY A 109 0.34 -24.35 8.70
N VAL A 110 0.24 -23.61 7.60
CA VAL A 110 1.36 -23.39 6.67
C VAL A 110 2.34 -22.40 7.30
N ARG A 111 3.65 -22.67 7.20
CA ARG A 111 4.71 -21.86 7.83
C ARG A 111 5.73 -21.29 6.86
N GLU A 112 5.87 -21.88 5.67
CA GLU A 112 6.80 -21.40 4.66
C GLU A 112 6.17 -20.32 3.80
N LEU A 113 6.87 -19.19 3.63
CA LEU A 113 6.38 -18.03 2.86
C LEU A 113 5.99 -18.39 1.43
N ALA A 114 6.79 -19.21 0.75
CA ALA A 114 6.50 -19.65 -0.62
C ALA A 114 5.20 -20.47 -0.68
N ALA A 115 5.02 -21.40 0.26
CA ALA A 115 3.83 -22.23 0.33
C ALA A 115 2.56 -21.42 0.67
N ILE A 116 2.67 -20.42 1.56
CA ILE A 116 1.57 -19.49 1.85
C ILE A 116 1.21 -18.71 0.58
N ARG A 117 2.21 -18.11 -0.08
CA ARG A 117 2.01 -17.31 -1.30
C ARG A 117 1.35 -18.13 -2.42
N ASP A 118 1.81 -19.36 -2.65
CA ASP A 118 1.27 -20.22 -3.70
C ASP A 118 -0.19 -20.59 -3.42
N ARG A 119 -0.52 -20.95 -2.17
CA ARG A 119 -1.89 -21.27 -1.75
C ARG A 119 -2.84 -20.08 -1.88
N VAL A 120 -2.37 -18.89 -1.51
CA VAL A 120 -3.14 -17.65 -1.68
C VAL A 120 -3.36 -17.38 -3.16
N ARG A 121 -2.30 -17.45 -3.97
CA ARG A 121 -2.35 -17.19 -5.42
C ARG A 121 -3.35 -18.07 -6.16
N GLU A 122 -3.51 -19.33 -5.76
CA GLU A 122 -4.49 -20.26 -6.36
C GLU A 122 -5.95 -19.79 -6.21
N ASN A 123 -6.26 -19.00 -5.17
CA ASN A 123 -7.65 -18.71 -4.78
C ASN A 123 -7.97 -17.22 -4.64
N ILE A 124 -7.00 -16.36 -4.85
CA ILE A 124 -7.13 -14.91 -4.64
C ILE A 124 -7.83 -14.21 -5.80
N TRP A 125 -7.80 -14.75 -7.02
CA TRP A 125 -8.33 -14.07 -8.19
C TRP A 125 -9.77 -14.48 -8.45
N GLU A 126 -10.67 -13.50 -8.46
CA GLU A 126 -11.88 -13.57 -9.27
C GLU A 126 -11.58 -13.04 -10.67
N THR A 127 -12.24 -13.60 -11.67
CA THR A 127 -12.06 -13.21 -13.07
C THR A 127 -13.40 -12.94 -13.73
N GLY A 128 -13.44 -11.96 -14.62
CA GLY A 128 -14.64 -11.63 -15.39
C GLY A 128 -14.32 -10.64 -16.50
N VAL A 129 -15.36 -10.18 -17.19
CA VAL A 129 -15.24 -9.07 -18.15
C VAL A 129 -15.42 -7.74 -17.42
N GLY A 130 -14.85 -6.66 -17.95
CA GLY A 130 -14.97 -5.33 -17.35
C GLY A 130 -16.42 -4.90 -17.12
N SER A 131 -17.32 -5.23 -18.04
CA SER A 131 -18.74 -4.88 -17.94
C SER A 131 -19.49 -5.58 -16.80
N ASP A 132 -18.95 -6.68 -16.28
CA ASP A 132 -19.57 -7.41 -15.16
C ASP A 132 -19.19 -6.78 -13.81
N MET A 133 -17.97 -6.26 -13.68
CA MET A 133 -17.52 -5.54 -12.48
C MET A 133 -18.08 -4.11 -12.46
N PHE A 134 -17.94 -3.41 -13.59
CA PHE A 134 -18.35 -2.01 -13.74
C PHE A 134 -19.74 -1.91 -14.33
N VAL A 135 -20.71 -2.53 -13.65
CA VAL A 135 -22.12 -2.38 -14.00
C VAL A 135 -22.51 -0.90 -13.97
N ALA A 136 -23.38 -0.49 -14.91
CA ALA A 136 -23.85 0.89 -15.04
C ALA A 136 -24.77 1.34 -13.88
N ASP A 137 -24.83 0.56 -12.80
CA ASP A 137 -25.58 0.91 -11.61
C ASP A 137 -24.81 1.98 -10.82
N ASN A 138 -25.36 3.19 -10.82
CA ASN A 138 -24.78 4.34 -10.14
C ASN A 138 -24.82 4.18 -8.61
N GLU A 139 -25.67 3.31 -8.06
CA GLU A 139 -25.89 3.24 -6.60
C GLU A 139 -24.65 2.80 -5.81
N VAL A 140 -23.72 2.08 -6.42
CA VAL A 140 -22.50 1.59 -5.74
C VAL A 140 -21.28 2.42 -6.12
N TRP A 141 -21.11 2.70 -7.41
CA TRP A 141 -19.91 3.34 -7.92
C TRP A 141 -19.89 4.85 -7.67
N GLU A 142 -21.03 5.53 -7.66
CA GLU A 142 -21.09 6.97 -7.41
C GLU A 142 -20.68 7.34 -5.97
N PRO A 143 -21.19 6.66 -4.91
CA PRO A 143 -20.70 6.87 -3.55
C PRO A 143 -19.21 6.56 -3.39
N PHE A 144 -18.72 5.50 -4.04
CA PHE A 144 -17.30 5.14 -3.99
C PHE A 144 -16.41 6.22 -4.65
N ILE A 145 -16.81 6.74 -5.82
CA ILE A 145 -16.11 7.83 -6.50
C ILE A 145 -16.09 9.08 -5.62
N HIS A 146 -17.20 9.41 -4.96
CA HIS A 146 -17.29 10.54 -4.04
C HIS A 146 -16.30 10.37 -2.87
N GLN A 147 -16.30 9.21 -2.22
CA GLN A 147 -15.37 8.91 -1.12
C GLN A 147 -13.90 8.99 -1.56
N CYS A 148 -13.57 8.52 -2.77
CA CYS A 148 -12.21 8.61 -3.32
C CYS A 148 -11.75 10.07 -3.47
N ARG A 149 -12.68 11.00 -3.75
CA ARG A 149 -12.39 12.43 -3.88
C ARG A 149 -12.20 13.09 -2.52
N GLU A 150 -13.07 12.82 -1.57
CA GLU A 150 -12.95 13.38 -0.21
C GLU A 150 -11.65 12.93 0.48
N SER A 151 -11.17 11.73 0.15
CA SER A 151 -9.93 11.19 0.73
C SER A 151 -8.64 11.82 0.17
N LEU A 152 -8.70 12.64 -0.89
CA LEU A 152 -7.51 13.26 -1.52
C LEU A 152 -6.65 14.07 -0.54
N GLU A 153 -7.28 14.96 0.21
CA GLU A 153 -6.56 15.88 1.09
C GLU A 153 -6.05 15.16 2.34
N LYS A 154 -6.86 14.25 2.88
CA LYS A 154 -6.54 13.46 4.07
C LYS A 154 -5.38 12.48 3.81
N ASP A 155 -5.39 11.78 2.68
CA ASP A 155 -4.33 10.82 2.34
C ASP A 155 -2.99 11.56 2.07
N ARG A 156 -3.02 12.69 1.36
CA ARG A 156 -1.81 13.52 1.13
C ARG A 156 -1.20 14.04 2.43
N TYR A 157 -2.06 14.46 3.37
CA TYR A 157 -1.64 14.85 4.70
C TYR A 157 -0.95 13.69 5.43
N VAL A 158 -1.61 12.52 5.52
CA VAL A 158 -1.06 11.34 6.19
C VAL A 158 0.27 10.91 5.58
N VAL A 159 0.39 10.82 4.25
CA VAL A 159 1.64 10.42 3.57
C VAL A 159 2.80 11.36 3.92
N SER A 160 2.53 12.66 3.89
CA SER A 160 3.61 13.64 4.04
C SER A 160 4.08 13.80 5.47
N PHE A 161 3.22 13.55 6.46
CA PHE A 161 3.58 13.58 7.87
C PHE A 161 4.09 12.23 8.40
N SER A 162 3.58 11.09 7.90
CA SER A 162 3.99 9.75 8.36
C SER A 162 5.46 9.40 8.09
N ARG A 163 6.12 10.10 7.16
CA ARG A 163 7.55 9.93 6.84
C ARG A 163 8.44 11.06 7.33
N THR A 164 7.90 11.96 8.15
CA THR A 164 8.73 12.96 8.83
C THR A 164 9.35 12.34 10.08
N ASP A 165 10.59 12.74 10.34
CA ASP A 165 11.34 12.39 11.54
C ASP A 165 11.85 13.69 12.14
N PRO A 166 10.94 14.51 12.68
CA PRO A 166 11.28 15.82 13.18
C PRO A 166 12.34 15.67 14.28
N SER A 167 13.46 16.37 14.10
CA SER A 167 14.60 16.33 15.03
C SER A 167 15.27 14.95 15.21
N GLY A 168 15.03 13.96 14.33
CA GLY A 168 15.65 12.64 14.43
C GLY A 168 15.11 11.78 15.57
N VAL A 169 13.87 12.03 16.01
CA VAL A 169 13.24 11.36 17.15
C VAL A 169 13.11 9.84 16.93
N ASN A 170 12.89 9.37 15.71
CA ASN A 170 12.80 7.94 15.40
C ASN A 170 14.11 7.20 15.69
N GLY A 171 15.25 7.88 15.65
CA GLY A 171 16.56 7.28 15.99
C GLY A 171 16.88 7.28 17.48
N ARG A 172 16.03 7.88 18.33
CA ARG A 172 16.22 7.94 19.78
C ARG A 172 15.67 6.70 20.44
N THR A 173 16.35 6.22 21.47
CA THR A 173 15.92 5.06 22.26
C THR A 173 14.78 5.42 23.22
N ILE A 174 13.96 4.43 23.57
CA ILE A 174 12.89 4.60 24.56
C ILE A 174 13.47 5.07 25.90
N GLY A 175 14.64 4.54 26.30
CA GLY A 175 15.35 4.94 27.51
C GLY A 175 15.79 6.40 27.52
N GLU A 176 16.32 6.91 26.40
CA GLU A 176 16.68 8.33 26.26
C GLU A 176 15.46 9.26 26.36
N ILE A 177 14.35 8.87 25.74
CA ILE A 177 13.10 9.65 25.78
C ILE A 177 12.53 9.64 27.21
N LYS A 178 12.51 8.46 27.85
CA LYS A 178 12.08 8.27 29.24
C LYS A 178 12.87 9.16 30.19
N GLN A 179 14.19 9.20 30.06
CA GLN A 179 15.05 10.06 30.89
C GLN A 179 14.76 11.55 30.69
N GLU A 180 14.63 12.00 29.43
CA GLU A 180 14.34 13.43 29.15
C GLU A 180 12.99 13.85 29.73
N ILE A 181 11.95 13.05 29.54
CA ILE A 181 10.59 13.37 30.01
C ILE A 181 10.49 13.33 31.54
N LEU A 182 11.16 12.39 32.21
CA LEU A 182 11.10 12.22 33.67
C LEU A 182 12.02 13.18 34.44
N VAL A 183 13.21 13.48 33.92
CA VAL A 183 14.22 14.30 34.62
C VAL A 183 13.99 15.79 34.40
N ALA A 184 13.49 16.16 33.22
CA ALA A 184 13.16 17.54 32.89
C ALA A 184 11.82 17.53 32.16
N PRO A 185 10.68 17.67 32.88
CA PRO A 185 9.40 18.00 32.28
C PRO A 185 9.53 19.39 31.66
N THR A 186 10.17 19.42 30.50
CA THR A 186 10.27 20.55 29.62
C THR A 186 8.83 20.98 29.37
N ASP A 187 8.57 22.28 29.31
CA ASP A 187 7.22 22.76 28.99
C ASP A 187 6.75 22.03 27.72
N LEU A 188 5.82 21.08 27.89
CA LEU A 188 5.33 20.22 26.81
C LEU A 188 4.75 21.09 25.68
N ASP A 189 4.32 22.31 25.99
CA ASP A 189 3.90 23.30 25.02
C ASP A 189 5.07 23.84 24.18
N GLN A 190 6.23 24.06 24.80
CA GLN A 190 7.45 24.44 24.08
C GLN A 190 7.98 23.28 23.21
N CYS A 191 7.89 22.04 23.69
CA CYS A 191 8.23 20.86 22.88
C CYS A 191 7.28 20.70 21.69
N ALA A 192 5.97 20.86 21.90
CA ALA A 192 4.98 20.83 20.82
C ALA A 192 5.22 21.92 19.77
N ARG A 193 5.57 23.14 20.17
CA ARG A 193 5.90 24.23 19.22
C ARG A 193 7.16 23.94 18.41
N ARG A 194 8.20 23.36 19.04
CA ARG A 194 9.43 22.94 18.34
C ARG A 194 9.13 21.83 17.34
N LEU A 195 8.40 20.80 17.77
CA LEU A 195 7.93 19.71 16.93
C LEU A 195 7.15 20.24 15.71
N ALA A 196 6.20 21.15 15.92
CA ALA A 196 5.42 21.76 14.83
C ALA A 196 6.32 22.53 13.84
N GLY A 197 7.31 23.29 14.34
CA GLY A 197 8.25 24.01 13.49
C GLY A 197 9.14 23.09 12.65
N ASP A 198 9.68 22.03 13.26
CA ASP A 198 10.52 21.05 12.59
C ASP A 198 9.73 20.24 11.56
N LEU A 199 8.53 19.79 11.91
CA LEU A 199 7.59 19.14 10.99
C LEU A 199 7.26 20.02 9.79
N ALA A 200 6.86 21.27 10.02
CA ALA A 200 6.51 22.19 8.94
C ALA A 200 7.71 22.48 8.02
N LYS A 201 8.93 22.56 8.57
CA LYS A 201 10.15 22.72 7.79
C LYS A 201 10.43 21.48 6.94
N GLN A 202 10.33 20.28 7.52
CA GLN A 202 10.58 19.02 6.83
C GLN A 202 9.58 18.78 5.71
N VAL A 203 8.27 18.92 5.98
CA VAL A 203 7.21 18.79 4.96
C VAL A 203 7.43 19.75 3.79
N ARG A 204 7.85 21.01 4.05
CA ARG A 204 8.18 21.96 2.98
C ARG A 204 9.40 21.56 2.16
N SER A 205 10.42 20.97 2.79
CA SER A 205 11.66 20.60 2.10
C SER A 205 11.54 19.31 1.30
N SER A 206 10.82 18.32 1.81
CA SER A 206 10.84 16.93 1.31
C SER A 206 9.46 16.30 1.12
N GLY A 207 8.37 16.96 1.52
CA GLY A 207 6.99 16.49 1.35
C GLY A 207 6.31 16.95 0.06
N ASP A 208 5.03 16.61 -0.10
CA ASP A 208 4.23 16.99 -1.26
C ASP A 208 3.98 18.51 -1.29
N LYS A 209 4.37 19.16 -2.40
CA LYS A 209 4.23 20.61 -2.60
C LYS A 209 2.78 21.08 -2.70
N ASN A 210 1.82 20.17 -2.86
CA ASN A 210 0.41 20.48 -2.99
C ASN A 210 -0.34 20.57 -1.65
N ILE A 211 0.34 20.34 -0.52
CA ILE A 211 -0.27 20.48 0.80
C ILE A 211 -0.50 21.96 1.11
N LYS A 212 -1.76 22.30 1.37
CA LYS A 212 -2.18 23.62 1.86
C LYS A 212 -2.00 23.68 3.38
N ASP A 213 -1.79 24.87 3.92
CA ASP A 213 -1.78 25.15 5.38
C ASP A 213 -0.84 24.27 6.23
N VAL A 214 0.35 23.97 5.69
CA VAL A 214 1.37 23.11 6.32
C VAL A 214 1.64 23.46 7.78
N ASP A 215 1.72 24.76 8.13
CA ASP A 215 2.00 25.19 9.50
C ASP A 215 0.86 24.83 10.48
N GLN A 216 -0.39 25.05 10.07
CA GLN A 216 -1.55 24.75 10.91
C GLN A 216 -1.66 23.25 11.13
N GLN A 217 -1.47 22.47 10.08
CA GLN A 217 -1.51 21.01 10.15
C GLN A 217 -0.38 20.44 11.04
N ALA A 218 0.84 20.97 10.92
CA ALA A 218 1.94 20.58 11.80
C ALA A 218 1.68 20.96 13.27
N LEU A 219 1.06 22.11 13.52
CA LEU A 219 0.66 22.53 14.85
C LEU A 219 -0.40 21.61 15.45
N ASP A 220 -1.44 21.27 14.69
CA ASP A 220 -2.51 20.37 15.14
C ASP A 220 -1.95 18.98 15.49
N PHE A 221 -1.05 18.44 14.66
CA PHE A 221 -0.35 17.18 14.95
C PHE A 221 0.46 17.25 16.24
N ALA A 222 1.22 18.33 16.44
CA ALA A 222 2.05 18.48 17.62
C ALA A 222 1.22 18.63 18.91
N ILE A 223 0.08 19.33 18.85
CA ILE A 223 -0.86 19.45 19.97
C ILE A 223 -1.47 18.09 20.32
N GLN A 224 -1.86 17.30 19.32
CA GLN A 224 -2.38 15.94 19.56
C GLN A 224 -1.33 15.04 20.21
N THR A 225 -0.09 15.08 19.71
CA THR A 225 1.05 14.32 20.26
C THR A 225 1.31 14.72 21.71
N ARG A 226 1.36 16.03 22.00
CA ARG A 226 1.51 16.57 23.35
C ARG A 226 0.43 16.07 24.30
N ASN A 227 -0.84 16.11 23.89
CA ASN A 227 -1.95 15.68 24.72
C ASN A 227 -1.87 14.18 25.05
N ARG A 228 -1.42 13.36 24.10
CA ARG A 228 -1.19 11.92 24.33
C ARG A 228 -0.07 11.68 25.33
N VAL A 229 1.07 12.34 25.17
CA VAL A 229 2.20 12.23 26.10
C VAL A 229 1.80 12.69 27.51
N ARG A 230 1.06 13.80 27.63
CA ARG A 230 0.54 14.27 28.92
C ARG A 230 -0.37 13.25 29.58
N ALA A 231 -1.33 12.69 28.83
CA ALA A 231 -2.21 11.65 29.33
C ALA A 231 -1.45 10.40 29.80
N MET A 232 -0.35 10.03 29.13
CA MET A 232 0.51 8.94 29.59
C MET A 232 1.20 9.27 30.92
N LEU A 233 1.78 10.47 31.03
CA LEU A 233 2.48 10.88 32.26
C LEU A 233 1.53 10.97 33.46
N ASP A 234 0.30 11.44 33.24
CA ASP A 234 -0.71 11.58 34.29
C ASP A 234 -1.17 10.22 34.87
N ARG A 235 -0.99 9.11 34.14
CA ARG A 235 -1.32 7.75 34.63
C ARG A 235 -0.33 7.21 35.66
N GLY A 236 0.90 7.71 35.70
CA GLY A 236 1.93 7.28 36.67
C GLY A 236 2.43 5.84 36.50
N GLU A 237 2.07 5.15 35.42
CA GLU A 237 2.55 3.82 35.05
C GLU A 237 3.94 3.87 34.39
N GLU A 238 4.60 2.72 34.23
CA GLU A 238 5.89 2.67 33.54
C GLU A 238 5.77 3.19 32.10
N PHE A 239 6.62 4.17 31.74
CA PHE A 239 6.58 4.81 30.43
C PHE A 239 6.69 3.81 29.28
N THR A 240 7.61 2.83 29.37
CA THR A 240 7.81 1.80 28.34
C THR A 240 6.53 0.98 28.11
N SER A 241 5.86 0.51 29.18
CA SER A 241 4.55 -0.16 29.11
C SER A 241 3.47 0.69 28.43
N GLN A 242 3.38 1.97 28.79
CA GLN A 242 2.38 2.87 28.23
C GLN A 242 2.59 3.17 26.74
N VAL A 243 3.85 3.27 26.31
CA VAL A 243 4.18 3.45 24.89
C VAL A 243 3.88 2.15 24.13
N CYS A 244 4.19 0.98 24.70
CA CYS A 244 3.82 -0.32 24.12
C CYS A 244 2.31 -0.46 23.95
N GLU A 245 1.53 -0.15 25.00
CA GLU A 245 0.06 -0.14 24.97
C GLU A 245 -0.46 0.77 23.86
N HIS A 246 0.12 1.98 23.72
CA HIS A 246 -0.29 2.93 22.70
C HIS A 246 -0.10 2.43 21.27
N PHE A 247 1.00 1.71 21.02
CA PHE A 247 1.26 1.10 19.72
C PHE A 247 0.63 -0.30 19.56
N GLY A 248 0.01 -0.84 20.60
CA GLY A 248 -0.53 -2.20 20.61
C GLY A 248 0.55 -3.30 20.58
N VAL A 249 1.79 -2.96 20.90
CA VAL A 249 2.93 -3.89 20.84
C VAL A 249 3.04 -4.67 22.15
N PRO A 250 3.18 -6.01 22.13
CA PRO A 250 3.46 -6.78 23.34
C PRO A 250 4.71 -6.28 24.06
N GLU A 251 4.62 -6.00 25.36
CA GLU A 251 5.72 -5.40 26.14
C GLU A 251 7.02 -6.19 26.06
N CYS A 252 6.94 -7.52 25.99
CA CYS A 252 8.11 -8.39 25.87
C CYS A 252 8.91 -8.21 24.56
N LEU A 253 8.36 -7.51 23.57
CA LEU A 253 9.04 -7.17 22.32
C LEU A 253 9.75 -5.81 22.38
N ALA A 254 9.53 -5.01 23.42
CA ALA A 254 10.14 -3.69 23.58
C ALA A 254 11.12 -3.68 24.76
N ASN A 255 12.14 -2.85 24.66
CA ASN A 255 13.09 -2.60 25.74
C ASN A 255 13.62 -1.16 25.64
N ASP A 256 14.31 -0.69 26.67
CA ASP A 256 14.78 0.70 26.74
C ASP A 256 15.86 1.03 25.68
N ASP A 257 16.52 0.02 25.08
CA ASP A 257 17.50 0.21 23.99
C ASP A 257 16.85 0.31 22.59
N MET A 258 15.59 -0.12 22.46
CA MET A 258 14.83 -0.04 21.21
C MET A 258 14.57 1.43 20.85
N THR A 259 14.71 1.75 19.58
CA THR A 259 14.39 3.09 19.07
C THR A 259 12.89 3.32 18.94
N LEU A 260 12.45 4.59 19.02
CA LEU A 260 11.04 4.91 18.78
C LEU A 260 10.59 4.52 17.36
N GLY A 261 11.50 4.60 16.38
CA GLY A 261 11.24 4.18 15.01
C GLY A 261 10.97 2.67 14.90
N GLU A 262 11.79 1.84 15.55
CA GLU A 262 11.57 0.39 15.59
C GLU A 262 10.25 0.03 16.28
N LEU A 263 9.92 0.69 17.40
CA LEU A 263 8.65 0.45 18.08
C LEU A 263 7.45 0.89 17.23
N GLY A 264 7.56 2.02 16.52
CA GLY A 264 6.53 2.49 15.58
C GLY A 264 6.33 1.54 14.39
N GLU A 265 7.39 0.89 13.92
CA GLU A 265 7.33 -0.18 12.90
C GLU A 265 6.54 -1.38 13.43
N LEU A 266 6.83 -1.85 14.64
CA LEU A 266 6.07 -2.92 15.29
C LEU A 266 4.60 -2.53 15.50
N GLY A 267 4.32 -1.29 15.90
CA GLY A 267 2.95 -0.80 16.03
C GLY A 267 2.18 -0.80 14.70
N THR A 268 2.85 -0.39 13.61
CA THR A 268 2.27 -0.43 12.26
C THR A 268 1.95 -1.87 11.83
N LEU A 269 2.86 -2.82 12.10
CA LEU A 269 2.65 -4.24 11.80
C LEU A 269 1.52 -4.83 12.63
N THR A 270 1.42 -4.46 13.91
CA THR A 270 0.33 -4.86 14.81
C THR A 270 -1.02 -4.37 14.27
N GLU A 271 -1.13 -3.09 13.89
CA GLU A 271 -2.39 -2.56 13.37
C GLU A 271 -2.78 -3.23 12.04
N LYS A 272 -1.81 -3.49 11.15
CA LYS A 272 -2.06 -4.26 9.93
C LYS A 272 -2.59 -5.66 10.26
N LEU A 273 -1.95 -6.36 11.19
CA LEU A 273 -2.39 -7.70 11.62
C LEU A 273 -3.79 -7.66 12.23
N ASN A 274 -4.11 -6.66 13.03
CA ASN A 274 -5.46 -6.46 13.59
C ASN A 274 -6.52 -6.24 12.51
N VAL A 275 -6.23 -5.37 11.53
CA VAL A 275 -7.14 -5.11 10.40
C VAL A 275 -7.36 -6.39 9.58
N ILE A 276 -6.28 -7.13 9.30
CA ILE A 276 -6.34 -8.41 8.59
C ILE A 276 -7.14 -9.44 9.40
N GLY A 277 -6.85 -9.62 10.68
CA GLY A 277 -7.51 -10.56 11.59
C GLY A 277 -9.03 -10.34 11.69
N ARG A 278 -9.47 -9.08 11.71
CA ARG A 278 -10.90 -8.70 11.69
C ARG A 278 -11.62 -9.06 10.39
N ASN A 279 -10.89 -9.15 9.28
CA ASN A 279 -11.46 -9.50 7.98
C ASN A 279 -11.68 -11.01 7.81
N LEU A 280 -11.07 -11.85 8.66
CA LEU A 280 -11.34 -13.29 8.64
C LEU A 280 -12.79 -13.60 9.09
N ARG A 281 -13.24 -14.79 8.72
CA ARG A 281 -14.58 -15.34 9.03
C ARG A 281 -14.42 -16.79 9.49
N PRO A 282 -14.49 -17.08 10.82
CA PRO A 282 -14.65 -16.12 11.92
C PRO A 282 -13.42 -15.19 12.09
N PRO A 283 -13.59 -13.98 12.67
CA PRO A 283 -12.46 -13.12 13.00
C PRO A 283 -11.48 -13.82 13.94
N VAL A 284 -10.20 -13.48 13.79
CA VAL A 284 -9.12 -14.01 14.64
C VAL A 284 -8.40 -12.85 15.31
N GLU A 285 -8.18 -12.98 16.62
CA GLU A 285 -7.31 -12.09 17.39
C GLU A 285 -5.93 -12.75 17.51
N VAL A 286 -4.92 -12.10 16.93
CA VAL A 286 -3.52 -12.52 16.96
C VAL A 286 -2.64 -11.28 17.16
N ASN A 287 -1.51 -11.46 17.82
CA ASN A 287 -0.49 -10.42 17.95
C ASN A 287 0.83 -10.87 17.31
N LEU A 288 1.86 -10.02 17.38
CA LEU A 288 3.17 -10.29 16.78
C LEU A 288 3.93 -11.48 17.37
N LEU A 289 3.54 -11.98 18.55
CA LEU A 289 4.08 -13.23 19.11
C LEU A 289 3.45 -14.47 18.45
N ASP A 290 2.16 -14.39 18.11
CA ASP A 290 1.45 -15.48 17.45
C ASP A 290 1.82 -15.55 15.96
N VAL A 291 1.95 -14.38 15.34
CA VAL A 291 2.27 -14.21 13.91
C VAL A 291 3.43 -13.23 13.78
N PRO A 292 4.68 -13.71 13.90
CA PRO A 292 5.84 -12.87 13.66
C PRO A 292 5.82 -12.22 12.27
N PRO A 293 6.33 -10.98 12.08
CA PRO A 293 6.27 -10.26 10.81
C PRO A 293 6.81 -11.03 9.60
N GLU A 294 7.82 -11.87 9.82
CA GLU A 294 8.46 -12.76 8.84
C GLU A 294 7.63 -13.99 8.45
N SER A 295 6.45 -14.16 9.05
CA SER A 295 5.58 -15.32 8.84
C SER A 295 4.63 -15.16 7.66
N LEU A 296 4.32 -13.92 7.26
CA LEU A 296 3.39 -13.62 6.19
C LEU A 296 4.12 -12.93 5.02
N PRO A 297 3.92 -13.37 3.76
CA PRO A 297 4.56 -12.75 2.60
C PRO A 297 4.35 -11.24 2.50
N MET A 298 3.13 -10.73 2.68
CA MET A 298 2.83 -9.30 2.58
C MET A 298 3.49 -8.49 3.68
N LEU A 299 3.50 -8.96 4.92
CA LEU A 299 4.15 -8.24 6.03
C LEU A 299 5.68 -8.22 5.86
N THR A 300 6.26 -9.34 5.44
CA THR A 300 7.70 -9.45 5.14
C THR A 300 8.10 -8.52 3.99
N PHE A 301 7.29 -8.48 2.93
CA PHE A 301 7.50 -7.62 1.77
C PHE A 301 7.45 -6.13 2.16
N ASP A 302 6.37 -5.74 2.85
CA ASP A 302 6.14 -4.36 3.26
C ASP A 302 7.25 -3.85 4.18
N ARG A 303 7.70 -4.67 5.12
CA ARG A 303 8.83 -4.37 6.00
C ARG A 303 10.12 -4.14 5.21
N ALA A 304 10.47 -5.06 4.30
CA ALA A 304 11.67 -4.93 3.48
C ALA A 304 11.63 -3.69 2.58
N LEU A 305 10.47 -3.41 2.00
CA LEU A 305 10.27 -2.23 1.16
C LEU A 305 10.37 -0.93 1.98
N HIS A 306 9.77 -0.91 3.18
CA HIS A 306 9.78 0.26 4.06
C HIS A 306 11.19 0.64 4.50
N GLN A 307 12.02 -0.33 4.91
CA GLN A 307 13.42 -0.10 5.27
C GLN A 307 14.22 0.56 4.12
N ILE A 308 13.96 0.13 2.89
CA ILE A 308 14.59 0.73 1.70
C ILE A 308 14.07 2.15 1.45
N GLN A 309 12.77 2.38 1.61
CA GLN A 309 12.15 3.68 1.38
C GLN A 309 12.54 4.72 2.44
N GLN A 310 12.74 4.33 3.69
CA GLN A 310 13.24 5.23 4.76
C GLN A 310 14.61 5.83 4.43
N SER A 311 15.45 5.11 3.68
CA SER A 311 16.76 5.59 3.25
C SER A 311 16.74 6.52 2.02
N ALA A 312 15.57 6.87 1.48
CA ALA A 312 15.46 7.66 0.24
C ALA A 312 15.42 9.18 0.50
N ASP A 313 16.13 9.96 -0.34
CA ASP A 313 16.27 11.42 -0.19
C ASP A 313 14.98 12.23 -0.43
N ARG A 314 13.97 11.66 -1.10
CA ARG A 314 12.72 12.36 -1.48
C ARG A 314 11.50 11.47 -1.29
N VAL A 315 10.42 12.06 -0.79
CA VAL A 315 9.12 11.42 -0.61
C VAL A 315 8.14 11.97 -1.64
N ALA A 316 7.43 11.09 -2.35
CA ALA A 316 6.29 11.50 -3.17
C ALA A 316 4.99 10.97 -2.56
N GLY A 317 3.88 11.68 -2.80
CA GLY A 317 2.55 11.25 -2.35
C GLY A 317 2.10 9.90 -2.93
N SER A 318 2.70 9.43 -4.03
CA SER A 318 2.35 8.16 -4.69
C SER A 318 2.93 6.92 -4.00
N ASP A 319 3.88 7.07 -3.07
CA ASP A 319 4.65 5.96 -2.52
C ASP A 319 3.79 4.89 -1.79
N LEU A 320 2.62 5.26 -1.25
CA LEU A 320 1.68 4.31 -0.61
C LEU A 320 0.93 3.44 -1.63
N GLY A 321 0.53 4.02 -2.76
CA GLY A 321 -0.08 3.28 -3.86
C GLY A 321 0.94 2.35 -4.50
N ASP A 322 2.12 2.91 -4.79
CA ASP A 322 3.27 2.21 -5.35
C ASP A 322 3.65 0.97 -4.53
N ALA A 323 3.68 1.07 -3.19
CA ALA A 323 3.94 -0.07 -2.31
C ALA A 323 2.86 -1.16 -2.40
N SER A 324 1.60 -0.76 -2.52
CA SER A 324 0.47 -1.70 -2.67
C SER A 324 0.56 -2.45 -4.00
N PHE A 325 0.88 -1.77 -5.11
CA PHE A 325 1.07 -2.41 -6.42
C PHE A 325 2.32 -3.29 -6.45
N ALA A 326 3.40 -2.84 -5.82
CA ALA A 326 4.62 -3.63 -5.71
C ALA A 326 4.37 -4.96 -4.99
N CYS A 327 3.48 -5.01 -3.99
CA CYS A 327 3.10 -6.25 -3.31
C CYS A 327 2.35 -7.23 -4.24
N LEU A 328 1.61 -6.75 -5.25
CA LEU A 328 0.92 -7.62 -6.22
C LEU A 328 1.92 -8.40 -7.09
N SER A 329 3.17 -7.95 -7.20
CA SER A 329 4.21 -8.68 -7.93
C SER A 329 4.47 -10.08 -7.39
N MET A 330 4.12 -10.37 -6.14
CA MET A 330 4.22 -11.72 -5.59
C MET A 330 3.11 -12.66 -6.09
N TYR A 331 1.99 -12.09 -6.55
CA TYR A 331 0.76 -12.80 -6.88
C TYR A 331 0.43 -12.77 -8.38
N ALA A 332 0.99 -11.81 -9.13
CA ALA A 332 0.84 -11.66 -10.57
C ALA A 332 1.87 -12.51 -11.35
N ASP A 333 1.58 -12.74 -12.64
CA ASP A 333 2.51 -13.30 -13.61
C ASP A 333 3.49 -12.26 -14.14
N ALA A 334 3.05 -11.01 -14.24
CA ALA A 334 3.91 -9.87 -14.55
C ALA A 334 3.36 -8.60 -13.90
N THR A 335 4.25 -7.71 -13.47
CA THR A 335 3.88 -6.42 -12.86
C THR A 335 4.61 -5.28 -13.53
N GLU A 336 3.84 -4.33 -14.05
CA GLU A 336 4.37 -3.04 -14.47
C GLU A 336 4.69 -2.19 -13.24
N VAL A 337 5.87 -1.59 -13.24
CA VAL A 337 6.29 -0.66 -12.19
C VAL A 337 6.89 0.58 -12.80
N ASP A 338 6.80 1.71 -12.10
CA ASP A 338 7.54 2.90 -12.48
C ASP A 338 9.06 2.72 -12.24
N LYS A 339 9.85 3.70 -12.68
CA LYS A 339 11.32 3.66 -12.54
C LYS A 339 11.77 3.53 -11.07
N ARG A 340 11.08 4.18 -10.14
CA ARG A 340 11.49 4.31 -8.75
C ARG A 340 11.09 3.08 -7.93
N THR A 341 9.88 2.59 -8.13
CA THR A 341 9.38 1.33 -7.58
C THR A 341 10.22 0.17 -8.09
N ALA A 342 10.61 0.16 -9.37
CA ALA A 342 11.57 -0.81 -9.88
C ALA A 342 12.92 -0.74 -9.14
N GLU A 343 13.43 0.45 -8.84
CA GLU A 343 14.68 0.61 -8.09
C GLU A 343 14.55 0.09 -6.66
N TYR A 344 13.44 0.39 -5.96
CA TYR A 344 13.17 -0.14 -4.64
C TYR A 344 13.06 -1.67 -4.64
N LEU A 345 12.33 -2.25 -5.59
CA LEU A 345 12.23 -3.71 -5.74
C LEU A 345 13.57 -4.36 -6.05
N ASN A 346 14.39 -3.76 -6.90
CA ASN A 346 15.76 -4.23 -7.15
C ASN A 346 16.62 -4.19 -5.87
N ARG A 347 16.42 -3.20 -5.00
CA ARG A 347 17.09 -3.15 -3.69
C ARG A 347 16.56 -4.23 -2.74
N VAL A 348 15.25 -4.50 -2.74
CA VAL A 348 14.65 -5.60 -1.97
C VAL A 348 15.27 -6.93 -2.41
N GLN A 349 15.37 -7.16 -3.72
CA GLN A 349 15.97 -8.37 -4.26
C GLN A 349 17.45 -8.54 -3.90
N ARG A 350 18.17 -7.43 -3.67
CA ARG A 350 19.59 -7.44 -3.28
C ARG A 350 19.80 -7.48 -1.76
N SER A 351 18.77 -7.25 -0.95
CA SER A 351 18.92 -7.20 0.51
C SER A 351 19.09 -8.58 1.15
N GLY A 352 18.86 -9.66 0.38
CA GLY A 352 18.84 -11.02 0.91
C GLY A 352 17.57 -11.34 1.69
N SER A 353 16.53 -10.49 1.61
CA SER A 353 15.23 -10.76 2.22
C SER A 353 14.65 -12.08 1.69
N PRO A 354 14.04 -12.92 2.55
CA PRO A 354 13.43 -14.19 2.13
C PRO A 354 12.31 -14.01 1.10
N ILE A 355 11.74 -12.81 0.99
CA ILE A 355 10.69 -12.49 0.01
C ILE A 355 11.20 -12.37 -1.43
N THR A 356 12.52 -12.23 -1.62
CA THR A 356 13.14 -11.96 -2.93
C THR A 356 12.71 -12.94 -4.01
N HIS A 357 12.64 -14.22 -3.68
CA HIS A 357 12.28 -15.29 -4.63
C HIS A 357 10.78 -15.37 -4.93
N LEU A 358 9.94 -14.64 -4.20
CA LEU A 358 8.49 -14.64 -4.39
C LEU A 358 8.03 -13.56 -5.37
N ILE A 359 8.83 -12.51 -5.55
CA ILE A 359 8.59 -11.41 -6.50
C ILE A 359 8.65 -11.96 -7.92
N GLY A 360 7.55 -11.83 -8.65
CA GLY A 360 7.44 -12.21 -10.06
C GLY A 360 8.12 -11.21 -11.02
N PRO A 361 8.08 -11.50 -12.33
CA PRO A 361 8.64 -10.64 -13.36
C PRO A 361 8.14 -9.20 -13.30
N LEU A 362 9.08 -8.26 -13.42
CA LEU A 362 8.82 -6.82 -13.38
C LEU A 362 9.17 -6.21 -14.74
N PHE A 363 8.31 -5.35 -15.26
CA PHE A 363 8.59 -4.60 -16.47
C PHE A 363 8.26 -3.12 -16.32
N LYS A 364 8.77 -2.32 -17.25
CA LYS A 364 8.57 -0.87 -17.29
C LYS A 364 8.11 -0.49 -18.69
N THR A 365 7.17 0.43 -18.78
CA THR A 365 6.80 1.03 -20.06
C THR A 365 6.95 2.55 -20.02
N THR A 366 7.33 3.13 -21.15
CA THR A 366 7.41 4.58 -21.35
C THR A 366 6.33 5.06 -22.32
N GLU A 367 5.94 4.18 -23.25
CA GLU A 367 5.00 4.44 -24.34
C GLU A 367 3.97 3.30 -24.43
N PRO A 368 2.68 3.61 -24.70
CA PRO A 368 1.63 2.59 -24.83
C PRO A 368 1.93 1.51 -25.89
N SER A 369 2.57 1.87 -26.99
CA SER A 369 2.95 0.95 -28.07
C SER A 369 3.91 -0.17 -27.61
N MET A 370 4.68 0.07 -26.55
CA MET A 370 5.62 -0.90 -25.98
C MET A 370 4.97 -1.83 -24.95
N LEU A 371 3.71 -1.59 -24.58
CA LEU A 371 3.05 -2.32 -23.50
C LEU A 371 2.89 -3.82 -23.83
N LEU A 372 2.31 -4.16 -24.99
CA LEU A 372 2.14 -5.56 -25.39
C LEU A 372 3.48 -6.31 -25.56
N PRO A 373 4.50 -5.75 -26.26
CA PRO A 373 5.81 -6.40 -26.32
C PRO A 373 6.40 -6.70 -24.94
N ARG A 374 6.30 -5.75 -23.99
CA ARG A 374 6.84 -5.93 -22.63
C ARG A 374 6.05 -6.93 -21.80
N ILE A 375 4.73 -6.98 -21.96
CA ILE A 375 3.91 -8.01 -21.33
C ILE A 375 4.32 -9.39 -21.85
N ARG A 376 4.49 -9.57 -23.17
CA ARG A 376 4.90 -10.84 -23.76
C ARG A 376 6.27 -11.30 -23.22
N GLU A 377 7.25 -10.41 -23.22
CA GLU A 377 8.60 -10.68 -22.67
C GLU A 377 8.55 -11.08 -21.20
N ALA A 378 7.83 -10.33 -20.35
CA ALA A 378 7.72 -10.63 -18.93
C ALA A 378 6.99 -11.96 -18.66
N LEU A 379 5.98 -12.29 -19.47
CA LEU A 379 5.26 -13.56 -19.36
C LEU A 379 6.13 -14.74 -19.81
N GLU A 380 7.00 -14.56 -20.81
CA GLU A 380 7.99 -15.59 -21.19
C GLU A 380 9.01 -15.83 -20.08
N GLU A 381 9.49 -14.78 -19.42
CA GLU A 381 10.40 -14.88 -18.25
C GLU A 381 9.75 -15.59 -17.05
N SER A 382 8.43 -15.46 -16.89
CA SER A 382 7.68 -16.11 -15.81
C SER A 382 7.76 -17.64 -15.86
N GLY A 383 8.10 -18.21 -17.04
CA GLY A 383 8.13 -19.65 -17.28
C GLY A 383 6.75 -20.31 -17.19
N ARG A 384 5.66 -19.52 -17.27
CA ARG A 384 4.27 -19.94 -17.10
C ARG A 384 3.39 -19.60 -18.30
#